data_AF-X1P585-F1
#
_entry.id   AF-X1P585-F1
#
_cell.length_a   1.000
_cell.length_b   1.000
_cell.length_c   1.000
_cell.angle_alpha   90.00
_cell.angle_beta   90.00
_cell.angle_gamma   90.00
#
_symmetry.space_group_name_H-M   'P 1'
#
loop_
_entity.id
_entity.type
_entity.pdbx_description
1 polymer ?
#
loop_
_entity_poly.entity_id
_entity_poly.type
_entity_poly.pdbx_seq_one_letter_code
_entity_poly.pdbx_strand_id
1 'polypeptide(L)'
;MVADTSGNTVSMNFVMESISPAKPTLTTPANGIRLGFIGKQTPTFQWSAVTDPSGVSYKLQIASDPGFVSLVVPEVSGLTEASYTLPQGQALPYGDYYWRVKA
;
A
#
# COMPACT_ATOMS: atom_id res chain seq x y z
N MET A 1 9.12 -14.90 -60.86
CA MET A 1 8.87 -14.08 -59.67
C MET A 1 8.11 -14.94 -58.68
N VAL A 2 8.78 -15.51 -57.68
CA VAL A 2 8.16 -15.88 -56.40
C VAL A 2 9.28 -15.75 -55.36
N ALA A 3 9.14 -14.79 -54.46
CA ALA A 3 9.99 -14.63 -53.30
C ALA A 3 9.23 -15.26 -52.13
N ASP A 4 9.70 -16.41 -51.66
CA ASP A 4 9.10 -17.12 -50.54
C ASP A 4 9.33 -16.36 -49.23
N THR A 5 8.20 -16.01 -48.61
CA THR A 5 7.94 -16.02 -47.17
C THR A 5 8.81 -15.08 -46.33
N SER A 6 8.34 -13.83 -46.20
CA SER A 6 8.68 -12.95 -45.09
C SER A 6 8.44 -13.69 -43.77
N GLY A 7 9.53 -14.03 -43.09
CA GLY A 7 9.53 -14.53 -41.72
C GLY A 7 8.83 -13.53 -40.81
N ASN A 8 7.56 -13.77 -40.54
CA ASN A 8 6.77 -12.99 -39.60
C ASN A 8 7.04 -13.56 -38.20
N THR A 9 8.21 -13.24 -37.64
CA THR A 9 8.57 -13.63 -36.27
C THR A 9 7.85 -12.68 -35.31
N VAL A 10 6.83 -13.19 -34.62
CA VAL A 10 6.21 -12.51 -33.48
C VAL A 10 7.04 -12.83 -32.25
N SER A 11 7.89 -11.90 -31.84
CA SER A 11 8.64 -12.00 -30.59
C SER A 11 7.75 -11.56 -29.43
N MET A 12 7.42 -12.46 -28.52
CA MET A 12 6.77 -12.15 -27.24
C MET A 12 7.82 -12.23 -26.13
N ASN A 13 8.18 -11.09 -25.56
CA ASN A 13 9.01 -11.01 -24.38
C ASN A 13 8.13 -11.13 -23.12
N PHE A 14 8.43 -12.09 -22.26
CA PHE A 14 7.88 -12.17 -20.91
C PHE A 14 9.05 -12.18 -19.92
N VAL A 15 9.02 -11.27 -18.95
CA VAL A 15 10.01 -11.21 -17.88
C VAL A 15 9.39 -11.86 -16.66
N MET A 16 10.03 -12.93 -16.17
CA MET A 16 9.66 -13.54 -14.91
C MET A 16 10.34 -12.74 -13.80
N GLU A 17 9.70 -11.67 -13.35
CA GLU A 17 10.22 -10.84 -12.26
C GLU A 17 10.05 -11.58 -10.92
N SER A 18 11.17 -11.76 -10.22
CA SER A 18 11.24 -12.37 -8.90
C SER A 18 11.85 -11.40 -7.89
N ILE A 19 11.68 -10.10 -8.12
CA ILE A 19 11.98 -9.08 -7.12
C ILE A 19 10.72 -8.88 -6.30
N SER A 20 10.78 -9.24 -5.02
CA SER A 20 9.73 -8.84 -4.09
C SER A 20 9.84 -7.34 -3.88
N PRO A 21 8.73 -6.59 -3.90
CA PRO A 21 8.76 -5.18 -3.58
C PRO A 21 9.41 -4.98 -2.22
N ALA A 22 10.28 -3.97 -2.10
CA ALA A 22 10.89 -3.62 -0.83
C ALA A 22 9.80 -3.36 0.22
N LYS A 23 10.08 -3.63 1.50
CA LYS A 23 9.10 -3.34 2.56
C LYS A 23 8.92 -1.81 2.65
N PRO A 24 7.68 -1.28 2.57
CA PRO A 24 7.45 0.14 2.75
C PRO A 24 7.78 0.54 4.19
N THR A 25 8.54 1.62 4.35
CA THR A 25 8.86 2.20 5.66
C THR A 25 7.74 3.14 6.09
N LEU A 26 7.21 2.97 7.29
CA LEU A 26 6.15 3.83 7.82
C LEU A 26 6.74 5.19 8.21
N THR A 27 6.23 6.27 7.63
CA THR A 27 6.73 7.63 7.88
C THR A 27 5.85 8.33 8.90
N THR A 28 4.55 8.35 8.67
CA THR A 28 3.59 9.14 9.44
C THR A 28 2.26 8.39 9.59
N PRO A 29 1.62 8.41 10.77
CA PRO A 29 2.16 8.79 12.07
C PRO A 29 3.38 7.96 12.47
N ALA A 30 4.40 8.63 13.02
CA ALA A 30 5.54 7.93 13.61
C ALA A 30 5.10 7.11 14.83
N ASN A 31 5.80 6.01 15.09
CA ASN A 31 5.47 5.11 16.18
C ASN A 31 5.43 5.86 17.52
N GLY A 32 4.34 5.71 18.28
CA GLY A 32 4.15 6.36 19.57
C GLY A 32 3.69 7.83 19.51
N ILE A 33 3.44 8.39 18.32
CA ILE A 33 2.88 9.73 18.20
C ILE A 33 1.39 9.72 18.54
N ARG A 34 1.01 10.59 19.48
CA ARG A 34 -0.38 10.88 19.82
C ARG A 34 -0.95 11.85 18.78
N LEU A 35 -1.65 11.32 17.78
CA LEU A 35 -2.44 12.15 16.86
C LEU A 35 -3.78 12.51 17.52
N GLY A 36 -4.09 13.81 17.54
CA GLY A 36 -5.34 14.32 18.12
C GLY A 36 -5.23 14.66 19.60
N PHE A 37 -4.81 15.89 19.89
CA PHE A 37 -5.05 16.51 21.21
C PHE A 37 -6.55 16.85 21.42
N ILE A 38 -7.38 16.77 20.37
CA ILE A 38 -8.80 17.16 20.36
C ILE A 38 -9.60 16.41 19.27
N GLY A 39 -10.57 15.59 19.70
CA GLY A 39 -11.63 14.97 18.91
C GLY A 39 -11.29 13.66 18.17
N LYS A 40 -12.32 13.08 17.53
CA LYS A 40 -12.17 12.05 16.47
C LYS A 40 -11.39 12.68 15.32
N GLN A 41 -10.22 12.12 15.00
CA GLN A 41 -9.36 12.62 13.93
C GLN A 41 -9.28 11.60 12.79
N THR A 42 -9.07 12.11 11.59
CA THR A 42 -8.74 11.34 10.39
C THR A 42 -7.24 11.45 10.16
N PRO A 43 -6.42 10.57 10.77
CA PRO A 43 -4.99 10.62 10.56
C PRO A 43 -4.65 10.36 9.09
N THR A 44 -3.69 11.12 8.59
CA THR A 44 -3.03 10.86 7.31
C THR A 44 -1.89 9.89 7.54
N PHE A 45 -2.01 8.71 6.93
CA PHE A 45 -0.98 7.69 6.90
C PHE A 45 -0.08 7.94 5.70
N GLN A 46 1.24 7.95 5.91
CA GLN A 46 2.22 8.06 4.84
C GLN A 46 3.34 7.07 5.09
N TRP A 47 3.80 6.45 4.02
CA TRP A 47 4.90 5.52 4.02
C TRP A 47 5.85 5.83 2.85
N SER A 48 7.02 5.23 2.86
CA SER A 48 7.95 5.32 1.75
C SER A 48 7.40 4.56 0.55
N ALA A 49 7.38 5.23 -0.61
CA ALA A 49 7.05 4.60 -1.87
C ALA A 49 8.07 3.50 -2.16
N VAL A 50 7.55 2.33 -2.46
CA VAL A 50 8.29 1.20 -3.00
C VAL A 50 8.15 1.25 -4.51
N THR A 51 9.23 0.99 -5.22
CA THR A 51 9.23 0.89 -6.68
C THR A 51 9.45 -0.56 -7.08
N ASP A 52 8.52 -1.08 -7.86
CA ASP A 52 8.61 -2.41 -8.47
C ASP A 52 8.29 -2.30 -9.97
N PRO A 53 9.00 -2.99 -10.87
CA PRO A 53 8.78 -2.84 -12.31
C PRO A 53 7.49 -3.48 -12.80
N SER A 54 6.91 -4.41 -12.02
CA SER A 54 5.57 -4.97 -12.27
C SER A 54 4.44 -4.09 -11.74
N GLY A 55 4.77 -2.97 -11.07
CA GLY A 55 3.82 -2.06 -10.44
C GLY A 55 3.62 -2.37 -8.95
N VAL A 56 3.34 -1.34 -8.17
CA VAL A 56 3.20 -1.46 -6.71
C VAL A 56 1.78 -1.11 -6.30
N SER A 57 1.18 -1.99 -5.50
CA SER A 57 -0.15 -1.81 -4.92
C SER A 57 -0.09 -1.99 -3.42
N TYR A 58 -0.31 -0.92 -2.67
CA TYR A 58 -0.29 -0.97 -1.22
C TYR A 58 -1.61 -1.45 -0.62
N LYS A 59 -1.49 -2.14 0.51
CA LYS A 59 -2.57 -2.56 1.40
C LYS A 59 -2.32 -1.96 2.77
N LEU A 60 -3.21 -1.06 3.19
CA LEU A 60 -3.19 -0.45 4.52
C LEU A 60 -4.15 -1.19 5.45
N GLN A 61 -3.63 -1.63 6.60
CA GLN A 61 -4.40 -2.28 7.65
C GLN A 61 -4.23 -1.50 8.94
N ILE A 62 -5.34 -1.17 9.62
CA ILE A 62 -5.34 -0.48 10.91
C ILE A 62 -6.16 -1.31 11.90
N ALA A 63 -5.56 -1.62 13.04
CA ALA A 63 -6.10 -2.49 14.08
C ALA A 63 -5.95 -1.85 15.46
N SER A 64 -6.74 -2.32 16.43
CA SER A 64 -6.62 -1.93 17.83
C SER A 64 -5.63 -2.83 18.60
N ASP A 65 -5.12 -3.88 17.94
CA ASP A 65 -4.15 -4.80 18.50
C ASP A 65 -2.91 -4.95 17.60
N PRO A 66 -1.73 -5.25 18.18
CA PRO A 66 -0.49 -5.40 17.41
C PRO A 66 -0.49 -6.67 16.52
N GLY A 67 -1.40 -7.61 16.77
CA GLY A 67 -1.57 -8.82 15.96
C GLY A 67 -2.37 -8.59 14.68
N PHE A 68 -3.00 -7.42 14.51
CA PHE A 68 -3.95 -7.13 13.44
C PHE A 68 -5.12 -8.14 13.38
N VAL A 69 -5.57 -8.63 14.54
CA VAL A 69 -6.70 -9.55 14.66
C VAL A 69 -8.04 -8.80 14.60
N SER A 70 -8.09 -7.64 15.26
CA SER A 70 -9.24 -6.73 15.32
C SER A 70 -8.95 -5.47 14.50
N LEU A 71 -9.26 -5.55 13.21
CA LEU A 71 -9.20 -4.40 12.30
C LEU A 71 -10.25 -3.36 12.70
N VAL A 72 -9.81 -2.12 12.92
CA VAL A 72 -10.69 -1.00 13.29
C VAL A 72 -11.35 -0.39 12.05
N VAL A 73 -10.65 -0.47 10.92
CA VAL A 73 -11.15 -0.07 9.61
C VAL A 73 -10.94 -1.22 8.63
N PRO A 74 -11.77 -1.35 7.59
CA PRO A 74 -11.53 -2.35 6.54
C PRO A 74 -10.16 -2.15 5.91
N GLU A 75 -9.50 -3.25 5.55
CA GLU A 75 -8.25 -3.20 4.79
C GLU A 75 -8.45 -2.37 3.51
N VAL A 76 -7.59 -1.36 3.32
CA VAL A 76 -7.61 -0.52 2.13
C VAL A 76 -6.56 -1.07 1.17
N SER A 77 -7.00 -1.78 0.14
CA SER A 77 -6.15 -2.39 -0.88
C SER A 77 -6.16 -1.60 -2.19
N GLY A 78 -5.11 -1.77 -3.00
CA GLY A 78 -5.05 -1.18 -4.35
C GLY A 78 -4.61 0.28 -4.35
N LEU A 79 -3.95 0.72 -3.29
CA LEU A 79 -3.38 2.05 -3.20
C LEU A 79 -2.13 2.12 -4.08
N THR A 80 -2.05 3.08 -5.00
CA THR A 80 -0.84 3.34 -5.79
C THR A 80 0.00 4.45 -5.19
N GLU A 81 -0.62 5.30 -4.38
CA GLU A 81 0.04 6.38 -3.65
C GLU A 81 0.61 5.86 -2.33
N ALA A 82 1.75 6.41 -1.92
CA ALA A 82 2.38 6.09 -0.64
C ALA A 82 1.79 6.89 0.54
N SER A 83 0.55 7.35 0.39
CA SER A 83 -0.18 8.11 1.39
C SER A 83 -1.66 7.81 1.31
N TYR A 84 -2.31 7.76 2.47
CA TYR A 84 -3.74 7.56 2.59
C TYR A 84 -4.29 8.29 3.80
N THR A 85 -5.29 9.14 3.58
CA THR A 85 -6.02 9.81 4.65
C THR A 85 -7.33 9.08 4.91
N LEU A 86 -7.59 8.72 6.17
CA LEU A 86 -8.87 8.11 6.52
C LEU A 86 -10.05 9.04 6.20
N PRO A 87 -11.14 8.56 5.60
CA PRO A 87 -12.34 9.35 5.43
C PRO A 87 -13.00 9.60 6.80
N GLN A 88 -13.77 10.69 6.92
CA GLN A 88 -14.43 11.07 8.18
C GLN A 88 -15.34 9.97 8.75
N GLY A 89 -15.95 9.14 7.89
CA GLY A 89 -16.75 7.98 8.30
C GLY A 89 -15.95 6.87 9.00
N GLN A 90 -14.62 6.87 8.85
CA GLN A 90 -13.68 5.95 9.50
C GLN A 90 -12.80 6.67 10.53
N ALA A 91 -13.23 7.84 11.01
CA ALA A 91 -12.49 8.59 12.01
C ALA A 91 -12.30 7.77 13.29
N LEU A 92 -11.03 7.60 13.67
CA LEU A 92 -10.64 6.79 14.80
C LEU A 92 -11.00 7.53 16.10
N PRO A 93 -11.75 6.91 17.04
CA PRO A 93 -11.96 7.47 18.37
C PRO A 93 -10.67 7.44 19.18
N TYR A 94 -10.65 8.07 20.36
CA TYR A 94 -9.47 7.99 21.23
C TYR A 94 -9.14 6.54 21.62
N GLY A 95 -7.89 6.16 21.43
CA GLY A 95 -7.38 4.83 21.72
C GLY A 95 -6.00 4.62 21.12
N ASP A 96 -5.39 3.49 21.45
CA ASP A 96 -4.16 3.02 20.85
C ASP A 96 -4.47 2.23 19.58
N TYR A 97 -3.80 2.58 18.49
CA TYR A 97 -3.98 1.91 17.19
C TYR A 97 -2.64 1.52 16.59
N TYR A 98 -2.66 0.36 15.95
CA TYR A 98 -1.55 -0.19 15.19
C TYR A 98 -1.92 -0.16 13.72
N TRP A 99 -1.00 0.31 12.89
CA TRP A 99 -1.19 0.34 11.45
C TRP A 99 0.01 -0.27 10.75
N ARG A 100 -0.24 -0.93 9.63
CA ARG A 100 0.81 -1.46 8.76
C ARG A 100 0.44 -1.32 7.31
N VAL A 101 1.46 -1.24 6.48
CA VAL A 101 1.34 -1.22 5.03
C VAL A 101 2.08 -2.41 4.45
N LYS A 102 1.49 -3.04 3.45
CA LYS A 102 2.12 -4.08 2.62
C LYS A 102 2.10 -3.61 1.18
N ALA A 103 3.23 -3.69 0.48
CA ALA A 103 3.34 -3.49 -0.95
C ALA A 103 3.12 -4.82 -1.70
#